data_AF-A0A2D5G2J2-F1
#
_entry.id   AF-A0A2D5G2J2-F1
#
_cell.length_a   1.000
_cell.length_b   1.000
_cell.length_c   1.000
_cell.angle_alpha   90.00
_cell.angle_beta   90.00
_cell.angle_gamma   90.00
#
_symmetry.space_group_name_H-M   'P 1'
#
loop_
_entity.id
_entity.type
_entity.pdbx_description
1 polymer ?
#
loop_
_entity_poly.entity_id
_entity_poly.type
_entity_poly.pdbx_seq_one_letter_code
_entity_poly.pdbx_strand_id
1 'polypeptide(L)'
;MNSDYLKFMEEHSKHDEINLFEKVLITAKRAKTIYELDEEEKLELEHKPTFQAILETNEGRIRYQKPISHDEDKIILRKTG
;
A
#
# COMPACT_ATOMS: atom_id res chain seq x y z
N MET A 1 -1.78 -11.55 24.26
CA MET A 1 -2.08 -10.59 23.18
C MET A 1 -1.87 -11.31 21.86
N ASN A 2 -2.75 -11.08 20.87
CA ASN A 2 -2.74 -11.82 19.61
C ASN A 2 -1.51 -11.42 18.78
N SER A 3 -0.67 -12.39 18.41
CA SER A 3 0.61 -12.16 17.72
C SER A 3 0.46 -11.41 16.40
N ASP A 4 -0.70 -11.50 15.74
CA ASP A 4 -0.95 -10.85 14.46
C ASP A 4 -0.98 -9.32 14.59
N TYR A 5 -1.32 -8.77 15.75
CA TYR A 5 -1.29 -7.33 15.97
C TYR A 5 0.12 -6.73 15.79
N LEU A 6 1.16 -7.51 16.11
CA LEU A 6 2.55 -7.09 15.96
C LEU A 6 2.99 -7.00 14.50
N LYS A 7 2.36 -7.72 13.57
CA LYS A 7 2.58 -7.53 12.11
C LYS A 7 2.06 -6.18 11.62
N PHE A 8 1.15 -5.55 12.38
CA PHE A 8 0.50 -4.30 12.01
C PHE A 8 1.23 -3.07 12.57
N MET A 9 2.03 -3.26 13.62
CA MET A 9 2.96 -2.26 14.09
C MET A 9 4.23 -2.40 13.26
N GLU A 10 4.42 -1.55 12.26
CA GLU A 10 5.78 -1.35 11.75
C GLU A 10 6.64 -0.97 12.97
N GLU A 11 7.64 -1.80 13.28
CA GLU A 11 8.64 -1.40 14.27
C GLU A 11 9.14 -0.03 13.84
N HIS A 12 9.20 0.93 14.77
CA HIS A 12 9.84 2.23 14.54
C HIS A 12 11.35 2.03 14.32
N SER A 13 11.73 1.28 13.29
CA SER A 13 13.06 1.16 12.78
C SER A 13 13.29 2.39 11.92
N LYS A 14 14.20 3.25 12.36
CA LYS A 14 14.79 4.26 11.49
C LYS A 14 15.69 3.52 10.51
N HIS A 15 15.11 2.80 9.57
CA HIS A 15 15.82 2.46 8.36
C HIS A 15 15.96 3.78 7.60
N ASP A 16 17.17 4.34 7.59
CA ASP A 16 17.50 5.66 7.04
C ASP A 16 17.13 5.82 5.54
N GLU A 17 16.68 4.74 4.89
CA GLU A 17 16.28 4.70 3.47
C GLU A 17 14.77 4.79 3.21
N ILE A 18 13.90 4.73 4.23
CA ILE A 18 12.43 4.75 4.01
C ILE A 18 11.88 6.18 4.12
N ASN A 19 11.45 6.75 2.98
CA ASN A 19 10.73 8.02 2.95
C ASN A 19 9.27 7.82 3.40
N LEU A 20 8.95 8.28 4.61
CA LEU A 20 7.60 8.17 5.19
C LEU A 20 6.52 8.90 4.37
N PHE A 21 6.85 10.02 3.73
CA PHE A 21 5.88 10.75 2.90
C PHE A 21 5.55 9.97 1.63
N GLU A 22 6.56 9.36 1.00
CA GLU A 22 6.33 8.45 -0.14
C GLU A 22 5.48 7.26 0.28
N LYS A 23 5.75 6.70 1.46
CA LYS A 23 4.99 5.59 2.00
C LYS A 23 3.51 5.95 2.21
N VAL A 24 3.23 7.12 2.80
CA VAL A 24 1.86 7.64 2.96
C VAL A 24 1.19 7.86 1.60
N LEU A 25 1.92 8.43 0.62
CA LEU A 25 1.40 8.65 -0.73
C LEU A 25 1.03 7.35 -1.44
N ILE A 26 1.91 6.34 -1.37
CA ILE A 26 1.67 5.01 -1.94
C ILE A 26 0.44 4.37 -1.28
N THR A 27 0.37 4.40 0.06
CA THR A 27 -0.76 3.85 0.82
C THR A 27 -2.07 4.51 0.40
N ALA A 28 -2.10 5.84 0.32
CA ALA A 28 -3.31 6.58 -0.04
C ALA A 28 -3.76 6.30 -1.49
N LYS A 29 -2.82 6.24 -2.45
CA LYS A 29 -3.16 5.89 -3.83
C LYS A 29 -3.65 4.45 -3.95
N ARG A 30 -3.05 3.51 -3.23
CA ARG A 30 -3.52 2.13 -3.22
C ARG A 30 -4.92 2.01 -2.61
N ALA A 31 -5.17 2.67 -1.49
CA ALA A 31 -6.49 2.69 -0.88
C ALA A 31 -7.54 3.23 -1.86
N LYS A 32 -7.24 4.34 -2.55
CA LYS A 32 -8.11 4.89 -3.60
C LYS A 32 -8.39 3.84 -4.70
N THR A 33 -7.36 3.19 -5.24
CA THR A 33 -7.54 2.14 -6.26
C THR A 33 -8.43 1.02 -5.76
N ILE A 34 -8.29 0.59 -4.51
CA ILE A 34 -9.16 -0.45 -3.92
C ILE A 34 -10.61 0.05 -3.78
N TYR A 35 -10.83 1.31 -3.40
CA TYR A 35 -12.18 1.88 -3.34
C TYR A 35 -12.87 1.95 -4.72
N GLU A 36 -12.09 2.09 -5.78
CA GLU A 36 -12.55 2.15 -7.17
C GLU A 36 -12.78 0.76 -7.80
N LEU A 37 -12.37 -0.33 -7.14
CA LEU A 37 -12.69 -1.70 -7.58
C LEU A 37 -14.19 -1.98 -7.49
N ASP A 38 -14.64 -2.99 -8.24
CA ASP A 38 -16.01 -3.49 -8.14
C ASP A 38 -16.20 -4.27 -6.82
N GLU A 39 -17.46 -4.41 -6.38
CA GLU A 39 -17.75 -5.05 -5.09
C GLU A 39 -17.31 -6.52 -5.03
N GLU A 40 -17.35 -7.25 -6.16
CA GLU A 40 -16.85 -8.63 -6.25
C GLU A 40 -15.34 -8.69 -6.00
N GLU A 41 -14.57 -7.79 -6.60
CA GLU A 41 -13.11 -7.71 -6.41
C GLU A 41 -12.75 -7.27 -4.99
N LYS A 42 -13.56 -6.42 -4.36
CA LYS A 42 -13.37 -6.03 -2.95
C LYS A 42 -13.60 -7.21 -2.00
N LEU A 43 -14.50 -8.14 -2.32
CA LEU A 43 -14.77 -9.33 -1.51
C LEU A 43 -13.60 -10.32 -1.50
N GLU A 44 -12.71 -10.27 -2.50
CA GLU A 44 -11.49 -11.07 -2.52
C GLU A 44 -10.41 -10.54 -1.55
N LEU A 45 -10.59 -9.32 -1.01
CA LEU A 45 -9.66 -8.72 -0.06
C LEU A 45 -9.99 -9.16 1.37
N GLU A 46 -8.96 -9.51 2.13
CA GLU A 46 -9.08 -9.95 3.52
C GLU A 46 -9.57 -8.82 4.44
N HIS A 47 -9.39 -7.57 4.03
CA HIS A 47 -9.62 -6.40 4.87
C HIS A 47 -10.23 -5.20 4.16
N LYS A 48 -10.71 -4.23 4.95
CA LYS A 48 -11.20 -2.94 4.47
C LYS A 48 -10.12 -2.20 3.66
N PRO A 49 -10.50 -1.40 2.63
CA PRO A 49 -9.57 -0.85 1.64
C PRO A 49 -8.34 -0.13 2.22
N THR A 50 -8.54 0.83 3.13
CA THR A 50 -7.43 1.57 3.73
C THR A 50 -6.51 0.68 4.56
N PHE A 51 -7.08 -0.30 5.26
CA PHE A 51 -6.29 -1.23 6.08
C PHE A 51 -5.49 -2.19 5.19
N GLN A 52 -6.12 -2.73 4.15
CA GLN A 52 -5.46 -3.57 3.14
C GLN A 52 -4.27 -2.83 2.49
N ALA A 53 -4.46 -1.57 2.12
CA ALA A 53 -3.40 -0.74 1.53
C ALA A 53 -2.21 -0.53 2.47
N ILE A 54 -2.45 -0.34 3.77
CA ILE A 54 -1.38 -0.19 4.77
C ILE A 54 -0.56 -1.48 4.85
N LEU A 55 -1.21 -2.65 4.91
CA LEU A 55 -0.51 -3.94 4.96
C LEU A 55 0.35 -4.17 3.72
N GLU A 56 -0.24 -4.00 2.54
CA GLU A 56 0.49 -4.17 1.29
C GLU A 56 1.70 -3.23 1.17
N THR A 57 1.58 -2.00 1.70
CA THR A 57 2.69 -1.03 1.74
C THR A 57 3.76 -1.44 2.74
N ASN A 58 3.37 -1.86 3.95
CA ASN A 58 4.30 -2.27 5.00
C ASN A 58 5.06 -3.55 4.62
N GLU A 59 4.41 -4.49 3.94
CA GLU A 59 5.03 -5.73 3.46
C GLU A 59 5.92 -5.51 2.21
N GLY A 60 5.96 -4.29 1.66
CA GLY A 60 6.71 -3.98 0.45
C GLY A 60 6.16 -4.64 -0.83
N ARG A 61 4.92 -5.15 -0.78
CA ARG A 61 4.21 -5.80 -1.90
C ARG A 61 3.83 -4.81 -2.99
N ILE A 62 3.78 -3.52 -2.65
CA ILE A 62 3.56 -2.42 -3.58
C ILE A 62 4.71 -1.43 -3.51
N ARG A 63 5.13 -0.94 -4.68
CA ARG A 63 6.19 0.07 -4.81
C ARG A 63 5.73 1.22 -5.69
N TYR A 64 6.24 2.41 -5.41
CA TYR A 64 6.13 3.54 -6.32
C TYR A 64 6.98 3.30 -7.55
N GLN A 65 6.35 3.36 -8.73
CA GLN A 65 7.07 3.52 -9.99
C GLN A 65 6.78 4.92 -10.51
N LYS A 66 7.84 5.72 -10.70
CA LYS A 66 7.72 7.04 -11.33
C LYS A 66 7.18 6.84 -12.74
N PRO A 67 6.10 7.54 -13.15
CA PRO A 67 5.61 7.44 -14.50
C PRO A 67 6.71 7.86 -15.49
N ILE A 68 6.81 7.11 -16.60
CA ILE A 68 7.85 7.30 -17.63
C ILE A 68 7.52 8.54 -18.50
N SER A 69 6.29 9.05 -18.45
CA SER A 69 5.83 10.26 -19.15
C SER A 69 5.15 11.26 -18.20
N HIS A 70 5.24 12.54 -18.52
CA HIS A 70 4.60 13.66 -17.77
C HIS A 70 3.08 13.74 -17.93
N ASP A 71 2.50 12.97 -18.84
CA ASP A 71 1.06 12.85 -18.93
C ASP A 71 0.60 11.78 -17.93
N GLU A 72 0.06 12.31 -16.83
CA GLU A 72 -0.56 11.64 -15.69
C GLU A 72 0.39 11.13 -14.60
N ASP A 73 0.22 11.70 -13.40
CA ASP A 73 0.77 11.26 -12.11
C ASP A 73 0.23 9.87 -11.67
N LYS A 74 0.17 8.92 -12.60
CA LYS A 74 -0.18 7.53 -12.35
C LYS A 74 1.03 6.84 -11.75
N ILE A 75 1.00 6.68 -10.43
CA ILE A 75 1.88 5.74 -9.74
C ILE A 75 1.39 4.35 -10.14
N ILE A 76 2.20 3.61 -10.88
CA ILE A 76 1.89 2.23 -11.25
C ILE A 76 2.26 1.35 -10.04
N LEU A 77 1.25 0.82 -9.36
CA LEU A 77 1.44 -0.14 -8.27
C LEU A 77 1.53 -1.54 -8.87
N ARG A 78 2.70 -2.18 -8.77
CA ARG A 78 2.86 -3.58 -9.15
C ARG A 78 2.88 -4.46 -7.90
N LYS A 79 2.13 -5.55 -7.95
CA LYS A 79 2.21 -6.64 -6.97
C LYS A 79 3.48 -7.44 -7.25
N THR A 80 4.36 -7.60 -6.26
CA THR A 80 5.47 -8.57 -6.37
C THR A 80 4.90 -9.98 -6.16
N GLY A 81 5.28 -10.92 -7.03
CA GLY A 81 4.86 -12.33 -6.96
C GLY A 81 5.43 -13.07 -5.76
#